data_AF-A0A1M7URQ6-F1
#
_entry.id   AF-A0A1M7URQ6-F1
#
_cell.length_a   1.000
_cell.length_b   1.000
_cell.length_c   1.000
_cell.angle_alpha   90.00
_cell.angle_beta   90.00
_cell.angle_gamma   90.00
#
_symmetry.space_group_name_H-M   'P 1'
#
loop_
_entity.id
_entity.type
_entity.pdbx_description
1 polymer ?
#
loop_
_entity_poly.entity_id
_entity_poly.type
_entity_poly.pdbx_seq_one_letter_code
_entity_poly.pdbx_strand_id
1 'polypeptide(L)'
;MTDPSGSGPLAGTLVVDLSRALAGPQASMMLGDMGARVVEVETPGSGDDSRSWGPPFVGPEEDPVSTYCLSADRNKESLQLDLKSEAGRREVPRAASNHHPAIAPYGAFRARDGILQVAVGNDAQWRAVAAVLDLDAADRRFATGRDRVAHRPELIAAMEERLAARPAAEWLARLAEAGVPAGRVRTLDEAYTWEQTLGQGLVVDVDHPTLGTVQLPGPPLRLETLAGAPAGRQGHSAPPLLGQHDEEILGWLEEGSDR
;
A
#
# COMPACT_ATOMS: atom_id res chain seq x y z
N MET A 1 27.44 -22.08 13.96
CA MET A 1 26.01 -21.95 14.26
C MET A 1 25.90 -20.95 15.40
N THR A 2 25.79 -19.67 15.04
CA THR A 2 25.78 -18.52 15.94
C THR A 2 24.47 -18.47 16.73
N ASP A 3 24.56 -18.02 17.99
CA ASP A 3 23.49 -17.99 18.99
C ASP A 3 22.22 -17.26 18.49
N PRO A 4 21.01 -17.87 18.54
CA PRO A 4 19.77 -17.26 18.06
C PRO A 4 19.18 -16.21 19.01
N SER A 5 19.81 -15.93 20.15
CA SER A 5 19.29 -14.95 21.13
C SER A 5 19.85 -13.54 20.90
N GLY A 6 19.32 -12.86 19.88
CA GLY A 6 19.47 -11.40 19.79
C GLY A 6 18.92 -10.73 21.06
N SER A 7 19.59 -9.69 21.56
CA SER A 7 19.01 -8.82 22.59
C SER A 7 18.13 -7.76 21.95
N GLY A 8 16.95 -7.50 22.51
CA GLY A 8 16.08 -6.41 22.07
C GLY A 8 14.59 -6.72 22.22
N PRO A 9 13.70 -5.74 21.99
CA PRO A 9 12.26 -5.90 22.16
C PRO A 9 11.62 -7.00 21.29
N LEU A 10 12.25 -7.37 20.16
CA LEU A 10 11.77 -8.42 19.25
C LEU A 10 12.61 -9.70 19.26
N ALA A 11 13.47 -9.87 20.27
CA ALA A 11 14.25 -11.08 20.48
C ALA A 11 13.38 -12.34 20.39
N GLY A 12 13.83 -13.34 19.62
CA GLY A 12 13.09 -14.59 19.39
C GLY A 12 11.98 -14.52 18.34
N THR A 13 11.76 -13.36 17.71
CA THR A 13 10.81 -13.21 16.60
C THR A 13 11.51 -13.48 15.26
N LEU A 14 10.93 -14.34 14.44
CA LEU A 14 11.35 -14.55 13.04
C LEU A 14 10.47 -13.71 12.11
N VAL A 15 11.10 -12.93 11.24
CA VAL A 15 10.44 -12.15 10.19
C VAL A 15 10.89 -12.68 8.83
N VAL A 16 9.94 -13.08 8.00
CA VAL A 16 10.19 -13.42 6.59
C VAL A 16 9.88 -12.19 5.77
N ASP A 17 10.92 -11.56 5.22
CA ASP A 17 10.81 -10.36 4.40
C ASP A 17 10.71 -10.74 2.92
N LEU A 18 9.53 -10.49 2.32
CA LEU A 18 9.25 -10.71 0.89
C LEU A 18 9.16 -9.39 0.11
N SER A 19 9.58 -8.29 0.75
CA SER A 19 9.51 -6.97 0.16
C SER A 19 10.71 -6.71 -0.76
N ARG A 20 10.63 -5.62 -1.53
CA ARG A 20 11.68 -5.19 -2.47
C ARG A 20 11.79 -3.67 -2.47
N ALA A 21 12.85 -3.16 -3.06
CA ALA A 21 13.15 -1.74 -3.25
C ALA A 21 13.52 -0.97 -1.96
N LEU A 22 12.57 -0.28 -1.31
CA LEU A 22 12.90 0.61 -0.17
C LEU A 22 11.94 0.50 1.02
N ALA A 23 10.65 0.77 0.83
CA ALA A 23 9.74 0.94 1.96
C ALA A 23 9.60 -0.32 2.83
N GLY A 24 9.44 -1.48 2.19
CA GLY A 24 9.40 -2.76 2.88
C GLY A 24 10.75 -3.14 3.48
N PRO A 25 11.86 -3.08 2.71
CA PRO A 25 13.19 -3.39 3.23
C PRO A 25 13.57 -2.53 4.43
N GLN A 26 13.24 -1.24 4.40
CA GLN A 26 13.48 -0.32 5.50
C GLN A 26 12.65 -0.67 6.75
N ALA A 27 11.39 -1.09 6.57
CA ALA A 27 10.53 -1.50 7.68
C ALA A 27 11.04 -2.77 8.36
N SER A 28 11.39 -3.80 7.58
CA SER A 28 11.93 -5.06 8.11
C SER A 28 13.33 -4.87 8.71
N MET A 29 14.16 -4.00 8.16
CA MET A 29 15.44 -3.59 8.75
C MET A 29 15.24 -2.99 10.14
N MET A 30 14.24 -2.13 10.35
CA MET A 30 13.92 -1.61 11.69
C MET A 30 13.48 -2.72 12.67
N LEU A 31 12.84 -3.79 12.18
CA LEU A 31 12.53 -4.97 13.00
C LEU A 31 13.82 -5.72 13.40
N GLY A 32 14.77 -5.83 12.46
CA GLY A 32 16.11 -6.36 12.72
C GLY A 32 16.87 -5.52 13.75
N ASP A 33 16.81 -4.19 13.64
CA ASP A 33 17.39 -3.24 14.61
C ASP A 33 16.81 -3.45 16.04
N MET A 34 15.56 -3.93 16.16
CA MET A 34 14.92 -4.26 17.44
C MET A 34 15.17 -5.70 17.93
N GLY A 35 16.00 -6.47 17.23
CA GLY A 35 16.43 -7.81 17.62
C GLY A 35 15.62 -8.97 17.02
N ALA A 36 14.75 -8.70 16.03
CA ALA A 36 14.13 -9.77 15.26
C ALA A 36 15.16 -10.45 14.35
N ARG A 37 15.00 -11.75 14.11
CA ARG A 37 15.73 -12.44 13.05
C ARG A 37 14.99 -12.22 11.73
N VAL A 38 15.55 -11.42 10.85
CA VAL A 38 14.92 -11.07 9.55
C VAL A 38 15.59 -11.89 8.45
N VAL A 39 14.80 -12.67 7.72
CA VAL A 39 15.25 -13.43 6.54
C VAL A 39 14.57 -12.86 5.32
N GLU A 40 15.35 -12.19 4.48
CA GLU A 40 14.91 -11.64 3.19
C GLU A 40 14.97 -12.70 2.11
N VAL A 41 13.85 -12.86 1.39
CA VAL A 41 13.71 -13.85 0.33
C VAL A 41 13.87 -13.18 -1.02
N GLU A 42 14.89 -13.61 -1.75
CA GLU A 42 15.34 -12.92 -2.95
C GLU A 42 15.28 -13.79 -4.19
N THR A 43 15.15 -13.14 -5.35
CA THR A 43 15.12 -13.84 -6.65
C THR A 43 16.49 -14.44 -6.92
N PRO A 44 16.61 -15.76 -7.22
CA PRO A 44 17.90 -16.35 -7.54
C PRO A 44 18.59 -15.67 -8.71
N GLY A 45 19.89 -15.40 -8.55
CA GLY A 45 20.73 -14.75 -9.55
C GLY A 45 20.64 -13.21 -9.59
N SER A 46 19.46 -12.61 -9.38
CA SER A 46 19.29 -11.15 -9.49
C SER A 46 19.10 -10.41 -8.16
N GLY A 47 18.55 -11.07 -7.14
CA GLY A 47 18.28 -10.44 -5.84
C GLY A 47 17.09 -9.47 -5.83
N ASP A 48 17.03 -8.60 -4.83
CA ASP A 48 16.27 -7.34 -4.88
C ASP A 48 16.78 -6.45 -6.04
N ASP A 49 15.86 -5.79 -6.73
CA ASP A 49 16.17 -4.85 -7.81
C ASP A 49 17.07 -3.70 -7.31
N SER A 50 16.93 -3.30 -6.04
CA SER A 50 17.73 -2.26 -5.38
C SER A 50 19.23 -2.56 -5.33
N ARG A 51 19.64 -3.85 -5.41
CA ARG A 51 21.05 -4.26 -5.47
C ARG A 51 21.78 -3.68 -6.67
N SER A 52 21.06 -3.35 -7.74
CA SER A 52 21.58 -2.77 -8.97
C SER A 52 21.41 -1.24 -9.07
N TRP A 53 20.71 -0.61 -8.12
CA TRP A 53 20.38 0.81 -8.20
C TRP A 53 21.55 1.69 -7.75
N GLY A 54 21.93 2.66 -8.58
CA GLY A 54 23.02 3.61 -8.32
C GLY A 54 23.28 4.47 -9.56
N PRO A 55 24.32 5.32 -9.57
CA PRO A 55 25.30 5.57 -8.51
C PRO A 55 24.75 6.29 -7.25
N PRO A 56 25.51 6.30 -6.12
CA PRO A 56 26.87 5.76 -5.97
C PRO A 56 26.90 4.26 -5.70
N PHE A 57 27.92 3.60 -6.26
CA PHE A 57 28.31 2.23 -5.92
C PHE A 57 29.62 2.25 -5.13
N VAL A 58 29.81 1.26 -4.25
CA VAL A 58 31.00 1.11 -3.41
C VAL A 58 31.53 -0.32 -3.48
N GLY A 59 32.84 -0.51 -3.30
CA GLY A 59 33.48 -1.82 -3.39
C GLY A 59 34.34 -2.01 -4.65
N PRO A 60 34.80 -3.24 -4.90
CA PRO A 60 35.58 -3.58 -6.09
C PRO A 60 34.84 -3.30 -7.40
N GLU A 61 35.57 -2.99 -8.47
CA GLU A 61 34.97 -2.65 -9.78
C GLU A 61 34.25 -3.85 -10.41
N GLU A 62 34.70 -5.07 -10.09
CA GLU A 62 34.13 -6.33 -10.57
C GLU A 62 32.86 -6.75 -9.83
N ASP A 63 32.60 -6.20 -8.65
CA ASP A 63 31.41 -6.47 -7.82
C ASP A 63 30.97 -5.21 -7.04
N PRO A 64 30.49 -4.17 -7.75
CA PRO A 64 30.12 -2.91 -7.14
C PRO A 64 28.81 -3.06 -6.35
N VAL A 65 28.82 -2.64 -5.09
CA VAL A 65 27.65 -2.73 -4.19
C VAL A 65 26.86 -1.43 -4.21
N SER A 66 25.54 -1.53 -4.42
CA SER A 66 24.63 -0.38 -4.32
C SER A 66 24.61 0.22 -2.91
N THR A 67 24.89 1.53 -2.82
CA THR A 67 24.70 2.27 -1.56
C THR A 67 23.24 2.38 -1.15
N TYR A 68 22.31 2.24 -2.10
CA TYR A 68 20.88 2.25 -1.86
C TYR A 68 20.46 1.00 -1.09
N CYS A 69 20.86 -0.20 -1.57
CA CYS A 69 20.64 -1.47 -0.85
C CYS A 69 21.31 -1.45 0.53
N LEU A 70 22.55 -0.97 0.64
CA LEU A 70 23.24 -0.86 1.94
C LEU A 70 22.48 -0.01 2.97
N SER A 71 21.71 0.99 2.53
CA SER A 71 20.96 1.86 3.44
C SER A 71 19.72 1.19 4.06
N ALA A 72 19.23 0.11 3.46
CA ALA A 72 17.93 -0.49 3.76
C ALA A 72 17.98 -1.96 4.22
N ASP A 73 19.14 -2.63 4.21
CA ASP A 73 19.23 -4.08 4.39
C ASP A 73 20.14 -4.57 5.52
N ARG A 74 20.60 -3.68 6.41
CA ARG A 74 21.38 -4.10 7.59
C ARG A 74 20.53 -4.98 8.53
N ASN A 75 21.19 -5.84 9.30
CA ASN A 75 20.56 -6.77 10.26
C ASN A 75 19.62 -7.82 9.63
N LYS A 76 19.74 -8.07 8.32
CA LYS A 76 19.02 -9.11 7.60
C LYS A 76 19.93 -10.26 7.19
N GLU A 77 19.36 -11.46 7.13
CA GLU A 77 19.89 -12.62 6.43
C GLU A 77 19.25 -12.69 5.04
N SER A 78 19.98 -13.11 4.00
CA SER A 78 19.44 -13.26 2.64
C SER A 78 19.32 -14.74 2.27
N LEU A 79 18.17 -15.11 1.69
CA LEU A 79 17.89 -16.42 1.12
C LEU A 79 17.44 -16.25 -0.34
N GLN A 80 18.24 -16.73 -1.29
CA GLN A 80 17.78 -16.85 -2.67
C GLN A 80 16.84 -18.06 -2.81
N LEU A 81 15.60 -17.81 -3.19
CA LEU A 81 14.60 -18.85 -3.37
C LEU A 81 13.72 -18.56 -4.58
N ASP A 82 13.72 -19.47 -5.56
CA ASP A 82 12.76 -19.40 -6.66
C ASP A 82 11.39 -19.87 -6.17
N LEU A 83 10.58 -18.92 -5.73
CA LEU A 83 9.18 -19.14 -5.37
C LEU A 83 8.37 -19.73 -6.55
N LYS A 84 8.88 -19.68 -7.79
CA LYS A 84 8.24 -20.24 -9.00
C LYS A 84 8.73 -21.65 -9.37
N SER A 85 9.66 -22.26 -8.63
CA SER A 85 10.10 -23.65 -8.83
C SER A 85 9.01 -24.65 -8.40
N GLU A 86 9.01 -25.90 -8.87
CA GLU A 86 7.97 -26.89 -8.51
C GLU A 86 7.87 -27.16 -6.99
N ALA A 87 8.98 -27.00 -6.25
CA ALA A 87 9.01 -27.04 -4.79
C ALA A 87 8.55 -25.72 -4.13
N GLY A 88 8.76 -24.56 -4.77
CA GLY A 88 8.24 -23.24 -4.34
C GLY A 88 6.78 -22.97 -4.75
N ARG A 89 6.28 -23.70 -5.75
CA ARG A 89 4.97 -23.53 -6.43
C ARG A 89 3.75 -23.93 -5.63
N ARG A 90 3.88 -24.31 -4.36
CA ARG A 90 2.69 -24.71 -3.61
C ARG A 90 1.65 -23.60 -3.50
N GLU A 91 2.02 -22.32 -3.63
CA GLU A 91 1.11 -21.23 -4.05
C GLU A 91 1.88 -20.08 -4.73
N VAL A 92 1.71 -19.87 -6.04
CA VAL A 92 2.24 -18.67 -6.74
C VAL A 92 1.09 -17.88 -7.37
N PRO A 93 0.77 -16.69 -6.83
CA PRO A 93 -0.18 -15.77 -7.44
C PRO A 93 0.35 -15.25 -8.78
N ARG A 94 -0.46 -15.38 -9.84
CA ARG A 94 -0.26 -14.67 -11.12
C ARG A 94 -0.63 -13.20 -10.94
N ALA A 95 -0.30 -12.35 -11.94
CA ALA A 95 -0.70 -10.95 -12.00
C ALA A 95 -2.09 -10.78 -11.39
N ALA A 96 -2.15 -10.08 -10.25
CA ALA A 96 -3.36 -10.06 -9.45
C ALA A 96 -4.46 -9.44 -10.30
N SER A 97 -5.49 -10.23 -10.58
CA SER A 97 -6.81 -9.69 -10.79
C SER A 97 -7.12 -8.72 -9.63
N ASN A 98 -8.07 -7.81 -9.78
CA ASN A 98 -8.49 -6.93 -8.68
C ASN A 98 -9.16 -7.71 -7.51
N HIS A 99 -8.96 -9.03 -7.42
CA HIS A 99 -9.47 -9.93 -6.41
C HIS A 99 -8.36 -10.61 -5.60
N HIS A 100 -8.61 -10.76 -4.31
CA HIS A 100 -7.72 -11.43 -3.38
C HIS A 100 -7.53 -12.91 -3.77
N PRO A 101 -6.30 -13.43 -3.85
CA PRO A 101 -6.03 -14.78 -4.37
C PRO A 101 -6.60 -15.89 -3.48
N ALA A 102 -6.62 -15.69 -2.16
CA ALA A 102 -7.02 -16.71 -1.18
C ALA A 102 -8.39 -16.46 -0.52
N ILE A 103 -9.07 -15.35 -0.83
CA ILE A 103 -10.34 -14.97 -0.19
C ILE A 103 -11.33 -14.61 -1.29
N ALA A 104 -12.56 -15.09 -1.18
CA ALA A 104 -13.60 -14.86 -2.17
C ALA A 104 -14.99 -14.74 -1.49
N PRO A 105 -15.82 -13.75 -1.87
CA PRO A 105 -15.53 -12.64 -2.78
C PRO A 105 -14.79 -11.50 -2.07
N TYR A 106 -13.56 -11.20 -2.49
CA TYR A 106 -12.81 -10.06 -1.99
C TYR A 106 -12.11 -9.39 -3.18
N GLY A 107 -12.50 -8.17 -3.55
CA GLY A 107 -11.96 -7.46 -4.70
C GLY A 107 -12.94 -6.56 -5.43
N ALA A 108 -12.58 -6.18 -6.66
CA ALA A 108 -13.35 -5.27 -7.49
C ALA A 108 -14.40 -5.97 -8.36
N PHE A 109 -15.65 -5.49 -8.30
CA PHE A 109 -16.78 -5.98 -9.08
C PHE A 109 -17.43 -4.85 -9.85
N ARG A 110 -17.79 -5.07 -11.11
CA ARG A 110 -18.52 -4.09 -11.92
C ARG A 110 -19.98 -3.98 -11.47
N ALA A 111 -20.41 -2.76 -11.21
CA ALA A 111 -21.80 -2.34 -11.12
C ALA A 111 -22.20 -1.58 -12.40
N ARG A 112 -23.44 -1.08 -12.47
CA ARG A 112 -23.97 -0.42 -13.67
C ARG A 112 -23.14 0.77 -14.17
N ASP A 113 -22.66 1.59 -13.24
CA ASP A 113 -22.06 2.90 -13.52
C ASP A 113 -20.66 3.05 -12.89
N GLY A 114 -20.03 1.95 -12.47
CA GLY A 114 -18.72 2.00 -11.84
C GLY A 114 -18.27 0.68 -11.25
N ILE A 115 -17.16 0.73 -10.51
CA ILE A 115 -16.53 -0.43 -9.90
C ILE A 115 -16.67 -0.33 -8.38
N LEU A 116 -17.09 -1.43 -7.75
CA LEU A 116 -17.18 -1.60 -6.31
C LEU A 116 -16.06 -2.50 -5.82
N GLN A 117 -15.26 -2.03 -4.88
CA GLN A 117 -14.46 -2.89 -4.02
C GLN A 117 -15.38 -3.50 -2.96
N VAL A 118 -15.43 -4.82 -2.86
CA VAL A 118 -16.20 -5.56 -1.86
C VAL A 118 -15.24 -6.47 -1.10
N ALA A 119 -15.27 -6.42 0.23
CA ALA A 119 -14.38 -7.19 1.10
C ALA A 119 -15.17 -8.17 1.98
N VAL A 120 -15.26 -9.43 1.54
CA VAL A 120 -15.86 -10.52 2.33
C VAL A 120 -14.75 -11.41 2.88
N GLY A 121 -14.51 -11.34 4.19
CA GLY A 121 -13.48 -12.11 4.89
C GLY A 121 -13.98 -13.41 5.53
N ASN A 122 -15.30 -13.62 5.66
CA ASN A 122 -15.87 -14.79 6.32
C ASN A 122 -17.27 -15.20 5.78
N ASP A 123 -17.76 -16.36 6.22
CA ASP A 123 -19.04 -16.93 5.73
C ASP A 123 -20.29 -16.19 6.25
N ALA A 124 -20.20 -15.44 7.35
CA ALA A 124 -21.30 -14.59 7.80
C ALA A 124 -21.49 -13.40 6.84
N GLN A 125 -20.39 -12.74 6.47
CA GLN A 125 -20.38 -11.68 5.46
C GLN A 125 -20.79 -12.21 4.07
N TRP A 126 -20.40 -13.45 3.70
CA TRP A 126 -20.87 -14.06 2.46
C TRP A 126 -22.40 -14.20 2.43
N ARG A 127 -23.01 -14.73 3.50
CA ARG A 127 -24.48 -14.85 3.58
C ARG A 127 -25.16 -13.49 3.49
N ALA A 128 -24.58 -12.45 4.08
CA ALA A 128 -25.08 -11.09 3.96
C ALA A 128 -25.02 -10.57 2.52
N VAL A 129 -23.88 -10.74 1.83
CA VAL A 129 -23.74 -10.36 0.40
C VAL A 129 -24.70 -11.15 -0.48
N ALA A 130 -24.80 -12.46 -0.28
CA ALA A 130 -25.68 -13.33 -1.04
C ALA A 130 -27.15 -12.90 -0.88
N ALA A 131 -27.58 -12.56 0.33
CA ALA A 131 -28.91 -12.02 0.58
C ALA A 131 -29.14 -10.66 -0.11
N VAL A 132 -28.16 -9.75 -0.08
CA VAL A 132 -28.24 -8.44 -0.75
C VAL A 132 -28.35 -8.58 -2.27
N LEU A 133 -27.65 -9.55 -2.86
CA LEU A 133 -27.57 -9.79 -4.30
C LEU A 133 -28.59 -10.82 -4.81
N ASP A 134 -29.43 -11.39 -3.95
CA ASP A 134 -30.36 -12.48 -4.28
C ASP A 134 -29.65 -13.68 -4.93
N LEU A 135 -28.57 -14.13 -4.27
CA LEU A 135 -27.80 -15.33 -4.61
C LEU A 135 -28.05 -16.42 -3.55
N ASP A 136 -28.08 -17.68 -3.99
CA ASP A 136 -28.15 -18.81 -3.07
C ASP A 136 -26.80 -19.03 -2.38
N ALA A 137 -26.72 -18.65 -1.10
CA ALA A 137 -25.51 -18.85 -0.29
C ALA A 137 -25.17 -20.33 -0.06
N ALA A 138 -26.15 -21.24 -0.22
CA ALA A 138 -25.99 -22.68 -0.02
C ALA A 138 -25.66 -23.44 -1.32
N ASP A 139 -25.58 -22.74 -2.46
CA ASP A 139 -25.08 -23.33 -3.71
C ASP A 139 -23.75 -24.04 -3.44
N ARG A 140 -23.63 -25.29 -3.89
CA ARG A 140 -22.45 -26.13 -3.63
C ARG A 140 -21.15 -25.50 -4.15
N ARG A 141 -21.23 -24.58 -5.11
CA ARG A 141 -20.09 -23.82 -5.63
C ARG A 141 -19.65 -22.69 -4.69
N PHE A 142 -20.54 -22.18 -3.85
CA PHE A 142 -20.33 -20.97 -3.05
C PHE A 142 -20.52 -21.15 -1.53
N ALA A 143 -20.94 -22.33 -1.08
CA ALA A 143 -21.29 -22.62 0.31
C ALA A 143 -20.17 -22.30 1.31
N THR A 144 -18.92 -22.66 1.00
CA THR A 144 -17.76 -22.38 1.85
C THR A 144 -16.77 -21.43 1.18
N GLY A 145 -15.92 -20.79 1.98
CA GLY A 145 -14.82 -19.97 1.45
C GLY A 145 -13.92 -20.72 0.46
N ARG A 146 -13.65 -22.00 0.73
CA ARG A 146 -12.86 -22.86 -0.18
C ARG A 146 -13.55 -23.04 -1.52
N ASP A 147 -14.86 -23.31 -1.51
CA ASP A 147 -15.63 -23.52 -2.74
C ASP A 147 -15.68 -22.24 -3.57
N ARG A 148 -15.86 -21.07 -2.93
CA ARG A 148 -15.85 -19.76 -3.59
C ARG A 148 -14.51 -19.42 -4.23
N VAL A 149 -13.40 -19.79 -3.60
CA VAL A 149 -12.06 -19.61 -4.18
C VAL A 149 -11.87 -20.51 -5.40
N ALA A 150 -12.32 -21.78 -5.32
CA ALA A 150 -12.23 -22.74 -6.42
C ALA A 150 -13.10 -22.37 -7.63
N HIS A 151 -14.26 -21.76 -7.41
CA HIS A 151 -15.22 -21.33 -8.45
C HIS A 151 -15.29 -19.80 -8.58
N ARG A 152 -14.14 -19.14 -8.39
CA ARG A 152 -14.05 -17.68 -8.38
C ARG A 152 -14.56 -17.03 -9.67
N PRO A 153 -14.21 -17.51 -10.89
CA PRO A 153 -14.74 -16.92 -12.12
C PRO A 153 -16.27 -16.92 -12.18
N GLU A 154 -16.90 -18.02 -11.76
CA GLU A 154 -18.36 -18.18 -11.72
C GLU A 154 -18.99 -17.28 -10.66
N LEU A 155 -18.35 -17.16 -9.49
CA LEU A 155 -18.80 -16.26 -8.43
C LEU A 155 -18.75 -14.80 -8.88
N ILE A 156 -17.66 -14.38 -9.52
CA ILE A 156 -17.52 -13.02 -10.05
C ILE A 156 -18.61 -12.75 -11.08
N ALA A 157 -18.80 -13.65 -12.05
CA ALA A 157 -19.83 -13.49 -13.08
C ALA A 157 -21.24 -13.36 -12.47
N ALA A 158 -21.59 -14.22 -11.51
CA ALA A 158 -22.88 -14.16 -10.82
C ALA A 158 -23.07 -12.85 -10.03
N MET A 159 -22.02 -12.38 -9.35
CA MET A 159 -22.07 -11.11 -8.63
C MET A 159 -22.19 -9.92 -9.58
N GLU A 160 -21.36 -9.84 -10.63
CA GLU A 160 -21.40 -8.73 -11.59
C GLU A 160 -22.72 -8.69 -12.37
N GLU A 161 -23.33 -9.83 -12.70
CA GLU A 161 -24.66 -9.90 -13.31
C GLU A 161 -25.72 -9.21 -12.43
N ARG A 162 -25.70 -9.47 -11.11
CA ARG A 162 -26.63 -8.83 -10.17
C ARG A 162 -26.30 -7.36 -9.95
N LEU A 163 -25.01 -7.05 -9.78
CA LEU A 163 -24.55 -5.68 -9.54
C LEU A 163 -24.81 -4.75 -10.73
N ALA A 164 -24.88 -5.26 -11.96
CA ALA A 164 -25.23 -4.49 -13.14
C ALA A 164 -26.65 -3.90 -13.11
N ALA A 165 -27.55 -4.39 -12.25
CA ALA A 165 -28.94 -3.93 -12.19
C ALA A 165 -29.11 -2.53 -11.60
N ARG A 166 -28.16 -2.04 -10.78
CA ARG A 166 -28.27 -0.76 -10.04
C ARG A 166 -26.95 0.01 -10.03
N PRO A 167 -26.99 1.34 -9.78
CA PRO A 167 -25.79 2.12 -9.52
C PRO A 167 -24.95 1.59 -8.36
N ALA A 168 -23.66 1.85 -8.42
CA ALA A 168 -22.71 1.58 -7.34
C ALA A 168 -23.17 2.16 -6.00
N ALA A 169 -23.71 3.38 -5.99
CA ALA A 169 -24.17 4.06 -4.77
C ALA A 169 -25.31 3.32 -4.06
N GLU A 170 -26.28 2.76 -4.81
CA GLU A 170 -27.37 1.98 -4.22
C GLU A 170 -26.87 0.68 -3.60
N TRP A 171 -25.92 0.00 -4.26
CA TRP A 171 -25.31 -1.20 -3.71
C TRP A 171 -24.47 -0.92 -2.47
N LEU A 172 -23.72 0.18 -2.44
CA LEU A 172 -22.96 0.58 -1.26
C LEU A 172 -23.85 0.82 -0.05
N ALA A 173 -25.01 1.47 -0.23
CA ALA A 173 -25.97 1.67 0.86
C ALA A 173 -26.48 0.32 1.41
N ARG A 174 -26.87 -0.60 0.52
CA ARG A 174 -27.36 -1.94 0.90
C ARG A 174 -26.29 -2.80 1.57
N LEU A 175 -25.06 -2.77 1.06
CA LEU A 175 -23.93 -3.50 1.63
C LEU A 175 -23.56 -2.94 3.00
N ALA A 176 -23.59 -1.61 3.18
CA ALA A 176 -23.35 -0.97 4.47
C ALA A 176 -24.41 -1.34 5.51
N GLU A 177 -25.70 -1.34 5.13
CA GLU A 177 -26.80 -1.80 5.99
C GLU A 177 -26.63 -3.27 6.41
N ALA A 178 -26.11 -4.10 5.51
CA ALA A 178 -25.79 -5.50 5.77
C ALA A 178 -24.45 -5.72 6.54
N GLY A 179 -23.76 -4.65 6.92
CA GLY A 179 -22.47 -4.72 7.63
C GLY A 179 -21.30 -5.26 6.78
N VAL A 180 -21.41 -5.17 5.46
CA VAL A 180 -20.38 -5.62 4.51
C VAL A 180 -19.50 -4.43 4.11
N PRO A 181 -18.18 -4.50 4.37
CA PRO A 181 -17.26 -3.45 3.93
C PRO A 181 -17.19 -3.39 2.40
N ALA A 182 -17.53 -2.23 1.84
CA ALA A 182 -17.45 -1.97 0.42
C ALA A 182 -17.15 -0.48 0.13
N GLY A 183 -16.55 -0.19 -1.01
CA GLY A 183 -16.25 1.17 -1.46
C GLY A 183 -16.26 1.30 -2.97
N ARG A 184 -16.59 2.49 -3.49
CA ARG A 184 -16.47 2.79 -4.92
C ARG A 184 -15.01 3.06 -5.27
N VAL A 185 -14.54 2.46 -6.36
CA VAL A 185 -13.28 2.89 -7.00
C VAL A 185 -13.58 4.21 -7.71
N ARG A 186 -12.97 5.28 -7.22
CA ARG A 186 -13.17 6.64 -7.73
C ARG A 186 -12.14 6.99 -8.81
N THR A 187 -12.54 7.83 -9.75
CA THR A 187 -11.59 8.52 -10.64
C THR A 187 -10.84 9.60 -9.85
N LEU A 188 -9.79 10.19 -10.46
CA LEU A 188 -9.03 11.25 -9.79
C LEU A 188 -9.90 12.48 -9.51
N ASP A 189 -10.71 12.92 -10.46
CA ASP A 189 -11.65 14.04 -10.30
C ASP A 189 -12.68 13.78 -9.20
N GLU A 190 -13.25 12.57 -9.13
CA GLU A 190 -14.14 12.16 -8.05
C GLU A 190 -13.41 12.12 -6.70
N ALA A 191 -12.13 11.73 -6.65
CA ALA A 191 -11.36 11.67 -5.42
C ALA A 191 -11.06 13.07 -4.87
N TYR A 192 -10.69 14.04 -5.72
CA TYR A 192 -10.38 15.41 -5.30
C TYR A 192 -11.62 16.23 -4.90
N THR A 193 -12.81 15.83 -5.36
CA THR A 193 -14.09 16.47 -4.98
C THR A 193 -14.85 15.74 -3.88
N TRP A 194 -14.32 14.60 -3.40
CA TRP A 194 -14.99 13.80 -2.39
C TRP A 194 -14.98 14.45 -1.01
N GLU A 195 -16.14 14.49 -0.35
CA GLU A 195 -16.33 15.03 1.00
C GLU A 195 -15.30 14.48 2.00
N GLN A 196 -14.98 13.19 1.97
CA GLN A 196 -13.98 12.61 2.87
C GLN A 196 -12.58 13.17 2.57
N THR A 197 -12.21 13.36 1.30
CA THR A 197 -10.90 13.92 0.94
C THR A 197 -10.79 15.36 1.42
N LEU A 198 -11.83 16.16 1.16
CA LEU A 198 -11.88 17.57 1.54
C LEU A 198 -11.95 17.76 3.05
N GLY A 199 -12.83 17.03 3.73
CA GLY A 199 -13.00 17.08 5.19
C GLY A 199 -11.77 16.58 5.97
N GLN A 200 -10.88 15.82 5.32
CA GLN A 200 -9.61 15.40 5.89
C GLN A 200 -8.45 16.36 5.58
N GLY A 201 -8.69 17.46 4.86
CA GLY A 201 -7.62 18.40 4.48
C GLY A 201 -6.58 17.78 3.54
N LEU A 202 -6.98 16.75 2.76
CA LEU A 202 -6.10 16.09 1.79
C LEU A 202 -6.03 16.84 0.45
N VAL A 203 -6.69 17.99 0.37
CA VAL A 203 -6.52 19.00 -0.67
C VAL A 203 -6.26 20.32 0.04
N VAL A 204 -5.20 21.02 -0.36
CA VAL A 204 -4.82 22.31 0.19
C VAL A 204 -4.79 23.35 -0.93
N ASP A 205 -5.28 24.55 -0.62
CA ASP A 205 -5.15 25.70 -1.50
C ASP A 205 -3.84 26.42 -1.20
N VAL A 206 -3.11 26.79 -2.25
CA VAL A 206 -1.90 27.62 -2.16
C VAL A 206 -1.94 28.74 -3.20
N ASP A 207 -1.41 29.90 -2.85
CA ASP A 207 -1.26 31.01 -3.78
C ASP A 207 0.04 30.89 -4.58
N HIS A 208 -0.08 30.56 -5.86
CA HIS A 208 1.06 30.45 -6.77
C HIS A 208 1.31 31.78 -7.51
N PRO A 209 2.56 32.29 -7.56
CA PRO A 209 2.87 33.63 -8.08
C PRO A 209 2.35 33.94 -9.49
N THR A 210 2.25 32.93 -10.36
CA THR A 210 1.80 33.09 -11.76
C THR A 210 0.44 32.48 -12.07
N LEU A 211 -0.07 31.60 -11.22
CA LEU A 211 -1.29 30.81 -11.49
C LEU A 211 -2.47 31.24 -10.60
N GLY A 212 -2.25 32.16 -9.65
CA GLY A 212 -3.23 32.48 -8.62
C GLY A 212 -3.38 31.32 -7.65
N THR A 213 -4.55 31.17 -7.05
CA THR A 213 -4.84 30.08 -6.11
C THR A 213 -4.97 28.75 -6.87
N VAL A 214 -4.19 27.74 -6.44
CA VAL A 214 -4.20 26.38 -7.00
C VAL A 214 -4.37 25.33 -5.91
N GLN A 215 -4.98 24.21 -6.26
CA GLN A 215 -5.16 23.06 -5.37
C GLN A 215 -4.02 22.05 -5.51
N LEU A 216 -3.46 21.63 -4.38
CA LEU A 216 -2.42 20.62 -4.30
C LEU A 216 -2.82 19.50 -3.33
N PRO A 217 -2.26 18.28 -3.46
CA PRO A 217 -2.42 17.24 -2.46
C PRO A 217 -1.94 17.70 -1.08
N GLY A 218 -2.79 17.54 -0.08
CA GLY A 218 -2.51 17.84 1.32
C GLY A 218 -1.71 16.73 2.02
N PRO A 219 -1.21 16.99 3.24
CA PRO A 219 -0.44 16.02 3.99
C PRO A 219 -1.32 14.85 4.46
N PRO A 220 -0.93 13.58 4.17
CA PRO A 220 -1.70 12.41 4.62
C PRO A 220 -1.53 12.12 6.13
N LEU A 221 -0.54 12.76 6.77
CA LEU A 221 -0.25 12.64 8.19
C LEU A 221 -0.49 13.97 8.90
N ARG A 222 -1.19 13.91 10.03
CA ARG A 222 -1.40 15.06 10.92
C ARG A 222 -0.69 14.78 12.24
N LEU A 223 0.09 15.76 12.67
CA LEU A 223 0.80 15.72 13.95
C LEU A 223 0.09 16.63 14.94
N GLU A 224 -0.09 16.13 16.16
CA GLU A 224 -0.63 16.86 17.28
C GLU A 224 0.27 16.72 18.50
N THR A 225 0.26 17.73 19.35
CA THR A 225 0.86 17.67 20.69
C THR A 225 0.02 16.72 21.56
N LEU A 226 0.58 16.26 22.68
CA LEU A 226 -0.18 15.45 23.67
C LEU A 226 -1.39 16.20 24.26
N ALA A 227 -1.40 17.54 24.16
CA ALA A 227 -2.54 18.38 24.56
C ALA A 227 -3.61 18.50 23.45
N GLY A 228 -3.47 17.81 22.31
CA GLY A 228 -4.40 17.84 21.18
C GLY A 228 -4.27 19.07 20.28
N ALA A 229 -3.27 19.93 20.51
CA ALA A 229 -3.02 21.09 19.63
C ALA A 229 -2.27 20.64 18.36
N PRO A 230 -2.62 21.14 17.16
CA PRO A 230 -1.89 20.85 15.94
C PRO A 230 -0.40 21.21 16.05
N ALA A 231 0.48 20.26 15.72
CA ALA A 231 1.93 20.41 15.75
C ALA A 231 2.55 20.49 14.34
N GLY A 232 1.77 20.18 13.30
CA GLY A 232 2.18 20.33 11.91
C GLY A 232 2.08 21.77 11.39
N ARG A 233 2.64 22.00 10.20
CA ARG A 233 2.49 23.26 9.47
C ARG A 233 1.01 23.49 9.13
N GLN A 234 0.46 24.65 9.48
CA GLN A 234 -0.96 24.98 9.27
C GLN A 234 -1.22 25.70 7.93
N GLY A 235 -0.19 26.32 7.35
CA GLY A 235 -0.28 27.03 6.07
C GLY A 235 0.78 26.55 5.10
N HIS A 236 0.38 26.28 3.86
CA HIS A 236 1.26 25.76 2.81
C HIS A 236 1.62 26.85 1.82
N SER A 237 2.89 26.90 1.42
CA SER A 237 3.35 27.77 0.34
C SER A 237 3.34 27.01 -0.98
N ALA A 238 3.08 27.71 -2.08
CA ALA A 238 3.20 27.14 -3.40
C ALA A 238 4.66 26.74 -3.72
N PRO A 239 4.88 25.79 -4.65
CA PRO A 239 6.20 25.52 -5.19
C PRO A 239 6.86 26.82 -5.72
N PRO A 240 8.17 27.03 -5.48
CA PRO A 240 8.82 28.26 -5.86
C PRO A 240 9.01 28.37 -7.38
N LEU A 241 9.05 29.60 -7.88
CA LEU A 241 9.59 29.88 -9.21
C LEU A 241 11.09 29.60 -9.23
N LEU A 242 11.62 29.38 -10.44
CA LEU A 242 13.06 29.26 -10.64
C LEU A 242 13.77 30.53 -10.18
N GLY A 243 14.73 30.39 -9.26
CA GLY A 243 15.51 31.50 -8.71
C GLY A 243 14.76 32.43 -7.75
N GLN A 244 13.56 32.06 -7.29
CA GLN A 244 12.70 32.95 -6.48
C GLN A 244 13.36 33.46 -5.19
N HIS A 245 14.28 32.70 -4.62
CA HIS A 245 14.90 33.01 -3.32
C HIS A 245 16.41 33.20 -3.42
N ASP A 246 16.96 33.38 -4.63
CA ASP A 246 18.42 33.43 -4.83
C ASP A 246 19.07 34.59 -4.05
N GLU A 247 18.52 35.81 -4.16
CA GLU A 247 19.06 36.99 -3.46
C GLU A 247 19.00 36.84 -1.93
N GLU A 248 17.90 36.32 -1.40
CA GLU A 248 17.71 36.09 0.05
C GLU A 248 18.71 35.05 0.58
N ILE A 249 18.86 33.93 -0.12
CA ILE A 249 19.74 32.83 0.30
C ILE A 249 21.21 33.24 0.18
N LEU A 250 21.59 33.94 -0.90
CA LEU A 250 22.96 34.42 -1.09
C LEU A 250 23.34 35.45 -0.01
N GLY A 251 22.45 36.39 0.31
CA GLY A 251 22.66 37.33 1.41
C GLY A 251 22.82 36.64 2.77
N TRP A 252 22.00 35.63 3.06
CA TRP A 252 22.11 34.85 4.31
C TRP A 252 23.45 34.12 4.44
N LEU A 253 23.97 33.56 3.34
CA LEU A 253 25.26 32.88 3.31
C LEU A 253 26.44 33.85 3.55
N GLU A 254 26.34 35.07 3.04
CA GLU A 254 27.34 36.12 3.27
C GLU A 254 27.38 36.55 4.74
N GLU A 255 26.21 36.76 5.37
CA GLU A 255 26.10 37.11 6.80
C GLU A 255 26.56 36.00 7.75
N GLY A 256 26.36 34.74 7.38
CA GLY A 256 26.79 33.57 8.16
C GLY A 256 28.29 33.29 8.09
N SER A 257 29.00 33.86 7.11
CA SER A 257 30.44 33.67 6.90
C SER A 257 31.32 34.60 7.75
N ASP A 258 30.72 35.63 8.38
CA ASP A 258 31.38 36.59 9.28
C ASP A 258 31.30 36.19 10.77
N ARG A 259 30.90 34.95 11.10
CA ARG A 259 30.92 34.35 12.45
C ARG A 259 31.88 33.17 12.55
#